data_AF-A0A2M7HBZ1-F1
#
_entry.id   AF-A0A2M7HBZ1-F1
#
_cell.length_a   1.000
_cell.length_b   1.000
_cell.length_c   1.000
_cell.angle_alpha   90.00
_cell.angle_beta   90.00
_cell.angle_gamma   90.00
#
_symmetry.space_group_name_H-M   'P 1'
#
loop_
_entity.id
_entity.type
_entity.pdbx_description
1 polymer ?
#
loop_
_entity_poly.entity_id
_entity_poly.type
_entity_poly.pdbx_seq_one_letter_code
_entity_poly.pdbx_strand_id
1 'polypeptide(L)'
;MQEDRIRHQILEAAARRFTDYGYGKTTVAEIARDCGMSSGNVYRYYESKEGIAIAGVEEKLEEKLGTCEAATDDSSPAIEQLRQYLLARLRFTHAFNCGGSHLHELVQLITERHRDLIDKCDARVIGWLAQIIGRGIERGEFRPLDAKQAATSISVATMVFNVPTFMQEPIEDMEAKLNGLLELLHQGLKA
;
A
#
# COMPACT_ATOMS: atom_id res chain seq x y z
N MET A 1 4.18 -23.46 7.32
CA MET A 1 4.42 -24.86 6.88
C MET A 1 5.44 -24.85 5.73
N GLN A 2 6.00 -25.99 5.33
CA GLN A 2 7.04 -26.06 4.27
C GLN A 2 6.57 -25.48 2.92
N GLU A 3 5.30 -25.62 2.60
CA GLU A 3 4.69 -25.07 1.38
C GLU A 3 4.62 -23.54 1.39
N ASP A 4 4.26 -22.92 2.52
CA ASP A 4 4.22 -21.45 2.66
C ASP A 4 5.60 -20.84 2.43
N ARG A 5 6.65 -21.51 2.94
CA ARG A 5 8.04 -21.07 2.74
C ARG A 5 8.42 -21.11 1.25
N ILE A 6 7.97 -22.11 0.51
CA ILE A 6 8.22 -22.23 -0.93
C ILE A 6 7.46 -21.16 -1.71
N ARG A 7 6.18 -20.93 -1.37
CA ARG A 7 5.38 -19.84 -1.95
C ARG A 7 6.08 -18.50 -1.79
N HIS A 8 6.48 -18.17 -0.56
CA HIS A 8 7.19 -16.93 -0.25
C HIS A 8 8.52 -16.83 -1.02
N GLN A 9 9.31 -17.90 -1.09
CA GLN A 9 10.55 -17.92 -1.89
C GLN A 9 10.31 -17.59 -3.37
N ILE A 10 9.23 -18.13 -3.96
CA ILE A 10 8.84 -17.83 -5.35
C ILE A 10 8.45 -16.36 -5.50
N LEU A 11 7.68 -15.81 -4.55
CA LEU A 11 7.28 -14.41 -4.56
C LEU A 11 8.48 -13.46 -4.43
N GLU A 12 9.42 -13.74 -3.53
CA GLU A 12 10.65 -12.94 -3.40
C GLU A 12 11.49 -12.94 -4.68
N ALA A 13 11.66 -14.11 -5.30
CA ALA A 13 12.40 -14.22 -6.56
C ALA A 13 11.69 -13.47 -7.70
N ALA A 14 10.37 -13.56 -7.77
CA ALA A 14 9.57 -12.85 -8.75
C ALA A 14 9.61 -11.33 -8.53
N ALA A 15 9.46 -10.87 -7.28
CA ALA A 15 9.50 -9.45 -6.92
C ALA A 15 10.83 -8.81 -7.31
N ARG A 16 11.96 -9.48 -7.03
CA ARG A 16 13.29 -9.03 -7.48
C ARG A 16 13.34 -8.88 -9.00
N ARG A 17 12.91 -9.91 -9.72
CA ARG A 17 12.91 -9.87 -11.19
C ARG A 17 12.00 -8.81 -11.79
N PHE A 18 10.81 -8.63 -11.25
CA PHE A 18 9.89 -7.59 -11.73
C PHE A 18 10.43 -6.19 -11.46
N THR A 19 11.16 -6.00 -10.36
CA THR A 19 11.81 -4.73 -10.02
C THR A 19 12.97 -4.43 -10.97
N ASP A 20 13.84 -5.43 -11.23
CA ASP A 20 15.09 -5.26 -11.98
C ASP A 20 14.91 -5.30 -13.51
N TYR A 21 14.02 -6.15 -14.01
CA TYR A 21 13.87 -6.46 -15.44
C TYR A 21 12.49 -6.13 -16.01
N GLY A 22 11.52 -5.87 -15.14
CA GLY A 22 10.12 -5.63 -15.49
C GLY A 22 9.27 -6.88 -15.63
N TYR A 23 7.96 -6.69 -15.47
CA TYR A 23 6.97 -7.75 -15.57
C TYR A 23 6.92 -8.33 -16.98
N GLY A 24 7.00 -7.48 -18.02
CA GLY A 24 6.90 -7.90 -19.41
C GLY A 24 8.00 -8.89 -19.82
N LYS A 25 9.25 -8.61 -19.43
CA LYS A 25 10.43 -9.40 -19.84
C LYS A 25 10.70 -10.61 -18.97
N THR A 26 10.14 -10.66 -17.76
CA THR A 26 10.34 -11.79 -16.84
C THR A 26 9.51 -13.01 -17.25
N THR A 27 10.11 -14.21 -17.15
CA THR A 27 9.43 -15.50 -17.39
C THR A 27 9.37 -16.38 -16.13
N VAL A 28 8.41 -17.33 -16.07
CA VAL A 28 8.31 -18.30 -14.97
C VAL A 28 9.54 -19.21 -14.91
N ALA A 29 10.15 -19.54 -16.05
CA ALA A 29 11.34 -20.37 -16.11
C ALA A 29 12.56 -19.70 -15.47
N GLU A 30 12.70 -18.39 -15.67
CA GLU A 30 13.70 -17.59 -14.99
C GLU A 30 13.43 -17.57 -13.49
N ILE A 31 12.21 -17.25 -13.04
CA ILE A 31 11.85 -17.24 -11.61
C ILE A 31 12.16 -18.60 -10.97
N ALA A 32 11.80 -19.69 -11.64
CA ALA A 32 12.10 -21.05 -11.19
C ALA A 32 13.61 -21.28 -11.02
N ARG A 33 14.43 -20.79 -11.96
CA ARG A 33 15.90 -20.88 -11.90
C ARG A 33 16.45 -20.18 -10.65
N ASP A 34 15.95 -19.00 -10.32
CA ASP A 34 16.39 -18.25 -9.14
C ASP A 34 16.01 -18.96 -7.83
N CYS A 35 14.94 -19.75 -7.85
CA CYS A 35 14.52 -20.58 -6.72
C CYS A 35 15.22 -21.95 -6.66
N GLY A 36 16.04 -22.31 -7.66
CA GLY A 36 16.60 -23.66 -7.79
C GLY A 36 15.54 -24.73 -8.10
N MET A 37 14.47 -24.37 -8.80
CA MET A 37 13.31 -25.20 -9.10
C MET A 37 13.14 -25.40 -10.61
N SER A 38 12.39 -26.44 -11.00
CA SER A 38 11.85 -26.54 -12.36
C SER A 38 10.63 -25.64 -12.51
N SER A 39 10.34 -25.15 -13.72
CA SER A 39 9.11 -24.39 -14.00
C SER A 39 7.86 -25.17 -13.61
N GLY A 40 7.85 -26.49 -13.86
CA GLY A 40 6.75 -27.37 -13.47
C GLY A 40 6.51 -27.39 -11.96
N ASN A 41 7.56 -27.29 -11.14
CA ASN A 41 7.41 -27.18 -9.70
C ASN A 41 6.79 -25.82 -9.29
N VAL A 42 7.20 -24.71 -9.92
CA VAL A 42 6.59 -23.39 -9.68
C VAL A 42 5.10 -23.39 -10.05
N TYR A 43 4.73 -24.02 -11.16
CA TYR A 43 3.33 -24.15 -11.58
C TYR A 43 2.44 -24.94 -10.62
N ARG A 44 3.02 -25.73 -9.69
CA ARG A 44 2.24 -26.37 -8.61
C ARG A 44 1.76 -25.35 -7.57
N TYR A 45 2.45 -24.22 -7.44
CA TYR A 45 2.13 -23.18 -6.46
C TYR A 45 1.33 -22.04 -7.09
N TYR A 46 1.64 -21.65 -8.33
CA TYR A 46 0.99 -20.55 -9.03
C TYR A 46 0.68 -20.92 -10.48
N GLU A 47 -0.56 -20.74 -10.90
CA GLU A 47 -1.04 -21.17 -12.22
C GLU A 47 -0.44 -20.35 -13.38
N SER A 48 0.03 -19.14 -13.10
CA SER A 48 0.57 -18.24 -14.12
C SER A 48 1.56 -17.23 -13.54
N LYS A 49 2.35 -16.58 -14.43
CA LYS A 49 3.19 -15.43 -14.07
C LYS A 49 2.38 -14.30 -13.43
N GLU A 50 1.17 -14.09 -13.94
CA GLU A 50 0.25 -13.10 -13.43
C GLU A 50 -0.24 -13.45 -12.02
N GLY A 51 -0.55 -14.72 -11.76
CA GLY A 51 -0.89 -15.20 -10.42
C GLY A 51 0.24 -15.01 -9.40
N ILE A 52 1.51 -15.19 -9.83
CA ILE A 52 2.68 -14.88 -9.00
C ILE A 52 2.75 -13.37 -8.71
N ALA A 53 2.55 -12.53 -9.72
CA ALA A 53 2.61 -11.07 -9.58
C ALA A 53 1.52 -10.54 -8.66
N ILE A 54 0.27 -10.98 -8.83
CA ILE A 54 -0.86 -10.57 -7.97
C ILE A 54 -0.61 -10.96 -6.53
N ALA A 55 -0.22 -12.22 -6.28
CA ALA A 55 0.04 -12.69 -4.92
C ALA A 55 1.17 -11.90 -4.24
N GLY A 56 2.22 -11.52 -4.98
CA GLY A 56 3.28 -10.66 -4.45
C GLY A 56 2.80 -9.23 -4.16
N VAL A 57 1.94 -8.66 -5.00
CA VAL A 57 1.34 -7.34 -4.74
C VAL A 57 0.38 -7.41 -3.55
N GLU A 58 -0.44 -8.45 -3.44
CA GLU A 58 -1.32 -8.69 -2.29
C GLU A 58 -0.54 -8.76 -0.99
N GLU A 59 0.54 -9.56 -0.94
CA GLU A 59 1.41 -9.66 0.23
C GLU A 59 2.00 -8.29 0.61
N LYS A 60 2.44 -7.51 -0.40
CA LYS A 60 3.04 -6.20 -0.14
C LYS A 60 2.01 -5.14 0.30
N LEU A 61 0.79 -5.20 -0.23
CA LEU A 61 -0.31 -4.35 0.21
C LEU A 61 -0.74 -4.70 1.63
N GLU A 62 -0.80 -5.98 1.99
CA GLU A 62 -1.09 -6.42 3.35
C GLU A 62 -0.04 -5.90 4.33
N GLU A 63 1.25 -6.05 4.00
CA GLU A 63 2.36 -5.50 4.80
C GLU A 63 2.26 -3.98 4.95
N LYS A 64 1.95 -3.26 3.86
CA LYS A 64 1.76 -1.81 3.87
C LYS A 64 0.65 -1.41 4.83
N LEU A 65 -0.53 -2.00 4.67
CA LEU A 65 -1.70 -1.65 5.46
C LEU A 65 -1.48 -1.99 6.94
N GLY A 66 -0.96 -3.17 7.24
CA GLY A 66 -0.61 -3.57 8.60
C GLY A 66 0.42 -2.64 9.26
N THR A 67 1.43 -2.18 8.51
CA THR A 67 2.42 -1.20 9.00
C THR A 67 1.77 0.15 9.33
N CYS A 68 0.83 0.60 8.49
CA CYS A 68 0.14 1.86 8.71
C CYS A 68 -0.79 1.79 9.93
N GLU A 69 -1.54 0.69 10.05
CA GLU A 69 -2.43 0.42 11.18
C GLU A 69 -1.64 0.34 12.50
N ALA A 70 -0.51 -0.38 12.50
CA ALA A 70 0.35 -0.51 13.68
C ALA A 70 1.08 0.80 14.05
N ALA A 71 1.19 1.76 13.14
CA ALA A 71 1.81 3.06 13.42
C ALA A 71 0.93 3.97 14.27
N THR A 72 -0.38 3.70 14.37
CA THR A 72 -1.30 4.52 15.15
C THR A 72 -1.29 4.13 16.63
N ASP A 73 -1.22 5.14 17.50
CA ASP A 73 -1.39 4.97 18.95
C ASP A 73 -2.81 5.38 19.37
N ASP A 74 -3.60 4.43 19.83
CA ASP A 74 -5.00 4.66 20.24
C ASP A 74 -5.14 5.65 21.41
N SER A 75 -4.08 5.85 22.20
CA SER A 75 -4.05 6.82 23.29
C SER A 75 -3.78 8.25 22.82
N SER A 76 -3.23 8.42 21.61
CA SER A 76 -2.98 9.73 21.01
C SER A 76 -4.29 10.40 20.55
N PRO A 77 -4.32 11.75 20.44
CA PRO A 77 -5.43 12.47 19.80
C PRO A 77 -5.71 11.95 18.38
N ALA A 78 -6.96 11.98 17.94
CA ALA A 78 -7.39 11.45 16.65
C ALA A 78 -6.67 12.12 15.47
N ILE A 79 -6.35 13.41 15.56
CA ILE A 79 -5.57 14.09 14.52
C ILE A 79 -4.12 13.56 14.44
N GLU A 80 -3.55 13.17 15.58
CA GLU A 80 -2.21 12.57 15.62
C GLU A 80 -2.25 11.15 15.06
N GLN A 81 -3.30 10.38 15.35
CA GLN A 81 -3.52 9.07 14.73
C GLN A 81 -3.63 9.19 13.20
N LEU A 82 -4.37 10.19 12.68
CA LEU A 82 -4.44 10.47 11.24
C LEU A 82 -3.05 10.79 10.67
N ARG A 83 -2.27 11.64 11.36
CA ARG A 83 -0.91 12.00 10.97
C ARG A 83 0.00 10.78 10.90
N GLN A 84 0.04 9.98 11.97
CA GLN A 84 0.83 8.75 12.07
C GLN A 84 0.50 7.78 10.93
N TYR A 85 -0.79 7.51 10.72
CA TYR A 85 -1.25 6.62 9.67
C TYR A 85 -0.85 7.10 8.28
N LEU A 86 -1.09 8.37 7.96
CA LEU A 86 -0.81 8.92 6.63
C LEU A 86 0.70 9.04 6.35
N LEU A 87 1.51 9.40 7.36
CA LEU A 87 2.97 9.42 7.23
C LEU A 87 3.55 8.01 7.04
N ALA A 88 3.07 7.02 7.79
CA ALA A 88 3.49 5.62 7.60
C ALA A 88 3.19 5.15 6.18
N ARG A 89 2.00 5.48 5.66
CA ARG A 89 1.57 5.13 4.30
C ARG A 89 2.42 5.79 3.22
N LEU A 90 2.74 7.07 3.40
CA LEU A 90 3.67 7.82 2.55
C LEU A 90 5.06 7.17 2.54
N ARG A 91 5.66 7.00 3.72
CA ARG A 91 7.02 6.46 3.88
C ARG A 91 7.17 5.07 3.29
N PHE A 92 6.20 4.19 3.53
CA PHE A 92 6.20 2.83 2.95
C PHE A 92 6.19 2.88 1.43
N THR A 93 5.33 3.73 0.85
CA THR A 93 5.21 3.86 -0.61
C THR A 93 6.47 4.47 -1.22
N HIS A 94 7.06 5.48 -0.57
CA HIS A 94 8.27 6.14 -1.04
C HIS A 94 9.47 5.19 -1.05
N ALA A 95 9.68 4.46 0.06
CA ALA A 95 10.75 3.46 0.17
C ALA A 95 10.65 2.38 -0.91
N PHE A 96 9.42 2.01 -1.30
CA PHE A 96 9.18 1.05 -2.36
C PHE A 96 9.46 1.62 -3.77
N ASN A 97 9.27 2.93 -3.97
CA ASN A 97 9.53 3.60 -5.24
C ASN A 97 11.02 3.79 -5.55
N CYS A 98 11.88 3.91 -4.53
CA CYS A 98 13.31 4.21 -4.71
C CYS A 98 14.15 3.09 -5.35
N GLY A 99 13.58 1.92 -5.64
CA GLY A 99 14.35 0.71 -5.99
C GLY A 99 14.19 0.15 -7.42
N GLY A 100 13.20 0.55 -8.22
CA GLY A 100 12.90 -0.17 -9.47
C GLY A 100 12.38 0.68 -10.61
N SER A 101 13.04 0.60 -11.77
CA SER A 101 12.64 1.28 -13.02
C SER A 101 11.36 0.71 -13.64
N HIS A 102 10.85 -0.42 -13.16
CA HIS A 102 9.76 -1.17 -13.79
C HIS A 102 8.47 -1.30 -12.96
N LEU A 103 8.38 -0.64 -11.79
CA LEU A 103 7.20 -0.72 -10.95
C LEU A 103 5.91 -0.26 -11.66
N HIS A 104 6.05 0.66 -12.62
CA HIS A 104 4.94 1.12 -13.46
C HIS A 104 4.23 -0.02 -14.20
N GLU A 105 4.94 -1.04 -14.67
CA GLU A 105 4.33 -2.19 -15.37
C GLU A 105 3.41 -3.00 -14.44
N LEU A 106 3.80 -3.18 -13.17
CA LEU A 106 2.97 -3.86 -12.18
C LEU A 106 1.77 -3.00 -11.79
N VAL A 107 1.97 -1.69 -11.58
CA VAL A 107 0.86 -0.77 -11.28
C VAL A 107 -0.16 -0.81 -12.41
N GLN A 108 0.29 -0.73 -13.67
CA GLN A 108 -0.59 -0.80 -14.83
C GLN A 108 -1.34 -2.14 -14.89
N LEU A 109 -0.65 -3.27 -14.71
CA LEU A 109 -1.26 -4.60 -14.67
C LEU A 109 -2.40 -4.67 -13.64
N ILE A 110 -2.16 -4.18 -12.43
CA ILE A 110 -3.13 -4.23 -11.33
C ILE A 110 -4.29 -3.28 -11.59
N THR A 111 -4.02 -2.03 -12.01
CA THR A 111 -5.06 -1.04 -12.29
C THR A 111 -5.99 -1.43 -13.44
N GLU A 112 -5.46 -2.07 -14.49
CA GLU A 112 -6.25 -2.45 -15.66
C GLU A 112 -7.01 -3.76 -15.46
N ARG A 113 -6.44 -4.73 -14.73
CA ARG A 113 -6.93 -6.12 -14.74
C ARG A 113 -7.35 -6.66 -13.37
N HIS A 114 -6.97 -6.01 -12.27
CA HIS A 114 -7.22 -6.47 -10.89
C HIS A 114 -7.81 -5.35 -10.02
N ARG A 115 -8.91 -4.75 -10.50
CA ARG A 115 -9.62 -3.68 -9.78
C ARG A 115 -10.16 -4.12 -8.43
N ASP A 116 -10.51 -5.40 -8.28
CA ASP A 116 -10.98 -5.93 -6.99
C ASP A 116 -9.92 -5.83 -5.89
N LEU A 117 -8.63 -5.94 -6.23
CA LEU A 117 -7.53 -5.75 -5.28
C LEU A 117 -7.44 -4.29 -4.82
N ILE A 118 -7.60 -3.35 -5.75
CA ILE A 118 -7.64 -1.91 -5.46
C ILE A 118 -8.85 -1.59 -4.58
N ASP A 119 -10.04 -2.08 -4.95
CA ASP A 119 -11.27 -1.86 -4.21
C ASP A 119 -11.18 -2.40 -2.77
N LYS A 120 -10.58 -3.58 -2.58
CA LYS A 120 -10.32 -4.14 -1.24
C LYS A 120 -9.37 -3.26 -0.43
N CYS A 121 -8.29 -2.79 -1.05
CA CYS A 121 -7.32 -1.91 -0.40
C CYS A 121 -7.97 -0.57 0.00
N ASP A 122 -8.72 0.06 -0.90
CA ASP A 122 -9.43 1.31 -0.67
C ASP A 122 -10.48 1.16 0.44
N ALA A 123 -11.26 0.08 0.42
CA ALA A 123 -12.25 -0.21 1.45
C ALA A 123 -11.60 -0.34 2.84
N ARG A 124 -10.44 -1.01 2.95
CA ARG A 124 -9.70 -1.13 4.21
C ARG A 124 -9.15 0.21 4.68
N VAL A 125 -8.53 0.99 3.78
CA VAL A 125 -8.02 2.33 4.12
C VAL A 125 -9.14 3.24 4.60
N ILE A 126 -10.26 3.32 3.87
CA ILE A 126 -11.41 4.14 4.24
C ILE A 126 -12.00 3.67 5.57
N GLY A 127 -12.10 2.36 5.77
CA GLY A 127 -12.56 1.77 7.02
C GLY A 127 -11.71 2.21 8.21
N TRP A 128 -10.39 2.11 8.11
CA TRP A 128 -9.47 2.51 9.19
C TRP A 128 -9.53 4.01 9.47
N LEU A 129 -9.50 4.85 8.42
CA LEU A 129 -9.63 6.30 8.56
C LEU A 129 -10.96 6.70 9.21
N ALA A 130 -12.07 6.04 8.84
CA ALA A 130 -13.38 6.31 9.42
C ALA A 130 -13.43 5.95 10.91
N GLN A 131 -12.72 4.90 11.33
CA GLN A 131 -12.59 4.55 12.76
C GLN A 131 -11.84 5.64 13.53
N ILE A 132 -10.72 6.15 13.00
CA ILE A 132 -9.97 7.24 13.64
C ILE A 132 -10.86 8.50 13.77
N ILE A 133 -11.56 8.87 12.69
CA ILE A 133 -12.47 10.01 12.70
C ILE A 133 -13.61 9.79 13.70
N GLY A 134 -14.22 8.61 13.73
CA GLY A 134 -15.28 8.26 14.67
C GLY A 134 -14.85 8.42 16.12
N ARG A 135 -13.66 7.91 16.48
CA ARG A 135 -13.07 8.11 17.82
C ARG A 135 -12.87 9.59 18.15
N GLY A 136 -12.39 10.39 17.19
CA GLY A 136 -12.24 11.83 17.37
C GLY A 136 -13.56 12.55 17.62
N ILE A 137 -14.64 12.15 16.96
CA ILE A 137 -15.99 12.69 17.19
C ILE A 137 -16.49 12.29 18.59
N GLU A 138 -16.35 11.02 18.98
CA GLU A 138 -16.76 10.51 20.30
C GLU A 138 -16.03 11.22 21.45
N ARG A 139 -14.75 11.55 21.25
CA ARG A 139 -13.92 12.30 22.22
C ARG A 139 -14.17 13.81 22.18
N GLY A 140 -14.99 14.32 21.26
CA GLY A 140 -15.23 15.75 21.07
C GLY A 140 -14.05 16.52 20.48
N GLU A 141 -13.07 15.82 19.90
CA GLU A 141 -11.91 16.41 19.22
C GLU A 141 -12.29 16.92 17.81
N PHE A 142 -13.21 16.21 17.15
CA PHE A 142 -13.74 16.57 15.83
C PHE A 142 -15.22 16.94 15.92
N ARG A 143 -15.64 17.89 15.07
CA ARG A 143 -17.05 18.27 14.94
C ARG A 143 -17.89 17.08 14.47
N PRO A 144 -19.19 17.02 14.80
CA PRO A 144 -20.08 16.00 14.27
C PRO A 144 -20.15 16.05 12.73
N LEU A 145 -19.84 14.94 12.08
CA LEU A 145 -19.85 14.77 10.63
C LEU A 145 -19.95 13.29 10.25
N ASP A 146 -20.22 12.99 8.98
CA ASP A 146 -20.19 11.62 8.46
C ASP A 146 -18.74 11.12 8.35
N ALA A 147 -18.33 10.26 9.29
CA ALA A 147 -16.97 9.74 9.37
C ALA A 147 -16.54 8.99 8.10
N LYS A 148 -17.45 8.27 7.44
CA LYS A 148 -17.14 7.52 6.22
C LYS A 148 -16.94 8.45 5.03
N GLN A 149 -17.78 9.48 4.91
CA GLN A 149 -17.64 10.50 3.87
C GLN A 149 -16.34 11.31 4.05
N ALA A 150 -16.00 11.70 5.27
CA ALA A 150 -14.73 12.37 5.56
C ALA A 150 -13.52 11.46 5.30
N ALA A 151 -13.56 10.20 5.73
CA ALA A 151 -12.51 9.22 5.44
C ALA A 151 -12.27 9.07 3.93
N THR A 152 -13.35 9.01 3.14
CA THR A 152 -13.29 8.95 1.68
C THR A 152 -12.63 10.20 1.11
N SER A 153 -13.02 11.38 1.59
CA SER A 153 -12.46 12.66 1.14
C SER A 153 -10.97 12.78 1.47
N ILE A 154 -10.55 12.35 2.66
CA ILE A 154 -9.13 12.30 3.07
C ILE A 154 -8.36 11.29 2.20
N SER A 155 -8.93 10.11 1.94
CA SER A 155 -8.30 9.11 1.07
C SER A 155 -8.01 9.68 -0.32
N VAL A 156 -9.01 10.32 -0.94
CA VAL A 156 -8.86 10.98 -2.25
C VAL A 156 -7.85 12.12 -2.19
N ALA A 157 -7.96 13.01 -1.20
CA ALA A 157 -7.05 14.16 -1.05
C ALA A 157 -5.58 13.75 -0.83
N THR A 158 -5.35 12.55 -0.29
CA THR A 158 -4.01 12.02 -0.02
C THR A 158 -3.49 11.07 -1.09
N MET A 159 -4.21 10.86 -2.20
CA MET A 159 -3.85 9.88 -3.24
C MET A 159 -2.44 10.11 -3.83
N VAL A 160 -2.02 11.37 -3.99
CA VAL A 160 -0.69 11.73 -4.52
C VAL A 160 0.47 11.21 -3.66
N PHE A 161 0.24 10.99 -2.36
CA PHE A 161 1.22 10.47 -1.42
C PHE A 161 1.27 8.93 -1.35
N ASN A 162 0.46 8.25 -2.18
CA ASN A 162 0.22 6.81 -2.05
C ASN A 162 0.38 6.02 -3.34
N VAL A 163 0.64 6.72 -4.46
CA VAL A 163 0.86 6.12 -5.76
C VAL A 163 2.32 6.39 -6.17
N PRO A 164 3.18 5.36 -6.26
CA PRO A 164 4.62 5.53 -6.48
C PRO A 164 4.99 6.43 -7.68
N THR A 165 4.21 6.38 -8.76
CA THR A 165 4.46 7.20 -9.97
C THR A 165 4.40 8.71 -9.70
N PHE A 166 3.64 9.15 -8.69
CA PHE A 166 3.55 10.56 -8.29
C PHE A 166 4.60 10.97 -7.25
N MET A 167 5.43 10.04 -6.77
CA MET A 167 6.35 10.23 -5.64
C MET A 167 7.79 10.38 -6.10
N GLN A 168 8.05 11.41 -6.91
CA GLN A 168 9.38 11.67 -7.50
C GLN A 168 10.25 12.63 -6.67
N GLU A 169 9.68 13.19 -5.60
CA GLU A 169 10.33 14.17 -4.74
C GLU A 169 11.03 13.47 -3.56
N PRO A 170 12.04 14.12 -2.93
CA PRO A 170 12.60 13.67 -1.66
C PRO A 170 11.50 13.46 -0.61
N ILE A 171 11.70 12.47 0.26
CA ILE A 171 10.69 12.11 1.27
C ILE A 171 10.37 13.30 2.19
N GLU A 172 11.38 14.12 2.51
CA GLU A 172 11.25 15.30 3.36
C GLU A 172 10.27 16.32 2.77
N ASP A 173 10.33 16.55 1.46
CA ASP A 173 9.44 17.47 0.74
C ASP A 173 8.00 16.91 0.70
N MET A 174 7.86 15.60 0.51
CA MET A 174 6.55 14.94 0.52
C MET A 174 5.91 14.97 1.91
N GLU A 175 6.70 14.74 2.97
CA GLU A 175 6.26 14.84 4.35
C GLU A 175 5.84 16.26 4.71
N ALA A 176 6.58 17.28 4.27
CA ALA A 176 6.23 18.68 4.47
C ALA A 176 4.87 19.02 3.82
N LYS A 177 4.64 18.57 2.57
CA LYS A 177 3.35 18.75 1.88
C LYS A 177 2.19 18.05 2.59
N LEU A 178 2.40 16.81 3.02
CA LEU A 178 1.38 16.06 3.75
C LEU A 178 1.05 16.72 5.09
N ASN A 179 2.05 17.21 5.82
CA ASN A 179 1.85 17.95 7.06
C ASN A 179 1.07 19.26 6.85
N GLY A 180 1.34 19.99 5.76
CA GLY A 180 0.55 21.15 5.38
C GLY A 180 -0.92 20.82 5.10
N LEU A 181 -1.20 19.71 4.40
CA LEU A 181 -2.55 19.22 4.19
C LEU A 181 -3.24 18.81 5.51
N LEU A 182 -2.52 18.11 6.39
CA LEU A 182 -3.02 17.71 7.71
C LEU A 182 -3.40 18.90 8.59
N GLU A 183 -2.66 20.00 8.53
CA GLU A 183 -2.99 21.23 9.25
C GLU A 183 -4.33 21.83 8.75
N LEU A 184 -4.52 21.89 7.44
CA LEU A 184 -5.80 22.35 6.85
C LEU A 184 -6.96 21.42 7.23
N LEU A 185 -6.73 20.10 7.20
CA LEU A 185 -7.72 19.11 7.61
C LEU A 185 -8.07 19.27 9.09
N HIS A 186 -7.08 19.47 9.97
CA HIS A 186 -7.33 19.71 11.38
C HIS A 186 -8.20 20.94 11.59
N GLN A 187 -7.88 22.07 10.96
CA GLN A 187 -8.67 23.29 11.07
C GLN A 187 -10.11 23.12 10.56
N GLY A 188 -10.32 22.31 9.51
CA GLY A 188 -11.66 22.02 8.96
C GLY A 188 -12.48 20.97 9.74
N LEU A 189 -11.82 20.12 10.53
CA LEU A 189 -12.43 19.06 11.34
C LEU A 189 -12.66 19.46 12.79
N LYS A 190 -11.96 20.48 13.30
CA LYS A 190 -12.05 20.93 14.69
C LYS A 190 -13.49 21.25 15.11
N ALA A 191 -13.85 20.83 16.31
CA ALA A 191 -15.14 21.10 16.95
C ALA A 191 -15.35 22.58 17.30
#